data_AF-A0A927PLA2-F1
#
_entry.id   AF-A0A927PLA2-F1
#
_cell.length_a   1.000
_cell.length_b   1.000
_cell.length_c   1.000
_cell.angle_alpha   90.00
_cell.angle_beta   90.00
_cell.angle_gamma   90.00
#
_symmetry.space_group_name_H-M   'P 1'
#
loop_
_entity.id
_entity.type
_entity.pdbx_description
1 polymer ?
#
loop_
_entity_poly.entity_id
_entity_poly.type
_entity_poly.pdbx_seq_one_letter_code
_entity_poly.pdbx_strand_id
1 'polypeptide(L)'
;MSTLANWLVSVCGALLVCVGLRDIYATLWHPQGLGTICRGVFELLWRVAGKLGNGRKMASVGPLGLAVTTVTWAVMLVLGWALLYLPHMPAGFVFSSSLQPASSSDPLAALYLSLVTVATLGFGDITPVLPALRVLVPLQALAGFWLFTAAITWVLQVYPALGRRRTVARQLSLMATTGAEEVVAGGEASIAAQWLVSMSDALATVEMDLAQYGETYFFSEADSDRSLAATLSFVPRLVDAGRSSSAFEVRRAAEMLDDQLVRLARRLADYYLRDGESAHQVCQSYAADHGHSPIANL
;
A
#
# COMPACT_ATOMS: atom_id res chain seq x y z
N MET A 1 -29.82 -29.13 4.63
CA MET A 1 -28.79 -29.17 3.57
C MET A 1 -28.18 -30.57 3.55
N SER A 2 -27.76 -31.09 2.38
CA SER A 2 -27.03 -32.37 2.33
C SER A 2 -25.69 -32.23 3.07
N THR A 3 -25.16 -33.32 3.63
CA THR A 3 -23.85 -33.33 4.32
C THR A 3 -22.73 -32.79 3.44
N LEU A 4 -22.79 -33.08 2.13
CA LEU A 4 -21.90 -32.53 1.11
C LEU A 4 -22.01 -31.00 0.99
N ALA A 5 -23.22 -30.44 0.96
CA ALA A 5 -23.41 -28.99 0.87
C ALA A 5 -22.85 -28.26 2.10
N ASN A 6 -23.03 -28.84 3.30
CA ASN A 6 -22.46 -28.31 4.53
C ASN A 6 -20.92 -28.28 4.50
N TRP A 7 -20.31 -29.37 4.04
CA TRP A 7 -18.86 -29.46 3.86
C TRP A 7 -18.33 -28.43 2.87
N LEU A 8 -18.97 -28.28 1.71
CA LEU A 8 -18.57 -27.30 0.70
C LEU A 8 -18.62 -25.87 1.26
N VAL A 9 -19.67 -25.52 2.00
CA VAL A 9 -19.81 -24.20 2.63
C VAL A 9 -18.69 -23.94 3.64
N SER A 10 -18.38 -24.91 4.52
CA SER A 10 -17.26 -24.77 5.46
C SER A 10 -15.91 -24.65 4.75
N VAL A 11 -15.67 -25.41 3.68
CA VAL A 11 -14.42 -25.32 2.89
C VAL A 11 -14.30 -23.96 2.22
N CYS A 12 -15.38 -23.44 1.63
CA CYS A 12 -15.41 -22.08 1.08
C CYS A 12 -15.13 -21.02 2.15
N GLY A 13 -15.72 -21.17 3.34
CA GLY A 13 -15.46 -20.27 4.48
C GLY A 13 -14.00 -20.29 4.93
N ALA A 14 -13.44 -21.48 5.15
CA ALA A 14 -12.04 -21.65 5.51
C ALA A 14 -11.10 -21.06 4.46
N LEU A 15 -11.36 -21.32 3.17
CA LEU A 15 -10.57 -20.78 2.07
C LEU A 15 -10.62 -19.25 2.05
N LEU A 16 -11.80 -18.65 2.25
CA LEU A 16 -11.94 -17.19 2.30
C LEU A 16 -11.15 -16.57 3.46
N VAL A 17 -11.20 -17.19 4.65
CA VAL A 17 -10.37 -16.79 5.81
C VAL A 17 -8.88 -16.90 5.48
N CYS A 18 -8.44 -18.05 4.93
CA CYS A 18 -7.04 -18.27 4.58
C CYS A 18 -6.54 -17.28 3.52
N VAL A 19 -7.33 -16.96 2.50
CA VAL A 19 -6.96 -15.97 1.48
C VAL A 19 -6.86 -14.57 2.11
N GLY A 20 -7.79 -14.19 2.98
CA GLY A 20 -7.73 -12.91 3.70
C GLY A 20 -6.48 -12.80 4.58
N LEU A 21 -6.21 -13.81 5.41
CA LEU A 21 -5.02 -13.85 6.27
C LEU A 21 -3.72 -13.87 5.47
N ARG A 22 -3.68 -14.60 4.35
CA ARG A 22 -2.54 -14.61 3.43
C ARG A 22 -2.30 -13.23 2.84
N ASP A 23 -3.35 -12.51 2.45
CA ASP A 23 -3.22 -11.18 1.86
C ASP A 23 -2.71 -10.15 2.88
N ILE A 24 -3.21 -10.20 4.12
CA ILE A 24 -2.70 -9.41 5.25
C ILE A 24 -1.21 -9.71 5.46
N TYR A 25 -0.84 -11.00 5.53
CA TYR A 25 0.54 -11.41 5.69
C TYR A 25 1.45 -10.91 4.56
N ALA A 26 1.00 -11.08 3.31
CA ALA A 26 1.73 -10.66 2.13
C ALA A 26 1.87 -9.13 2.05
N THR A 27 0.90 -8.38 2.55
CA THR A 27 0.95 -6.90 2.52
C THR A 27 1.85 -6.35 3.62
N LEU A 28 1.84 -6.96 4.82
CA LEU A 28 2.46 -6.36 6.01
C LEU A 28 3.81 -6.95 6.40
N TRP A 29 4.04 -8.23 6.14
CA TRP A 29 5.25 -8.94 6.58
C TRP A 29 6.13 -9.44 5.45
N HIS A 30 5.66 -9.43 4.20
CA HIS A 30 6.47 -9.89 3.07
C HIS A 30 7.38 -8.76 2.54
N PRO A 31 8.69 -9.00 2.31
CA PRO A 31 9.65 -7.97 1.93
C PRO A 31 9.43 -7.26 0.59
N GLN A 32 8.62 -7.84 -0.30
CA GLN A 32 8.31 -7.30 -1.63
C GLN A 32 6.86 -6.79 -1.65
N GLY A 33 6.52 -5.86 -0.77
CA GLY A 33 5.17 -5.53 -0.33
C GLY A 33 4.08 -5.41 -1.41
N LEU A 34 2.83 -5.44 -0.94
CA LEU A 34 1.56 -5.40 -1.68
C LEU A 34 0.98 -6.78 -2.05
N GLY A 35 0.10 -7.29 -1.18
CA GLY A 35 -0.69 -8.50 -1.41
C GLY A 35 -1.56 -8.42 -2.67
N THR A 36 -2.09 -9.55 -3.13
CA THR A 36 -2.82 -9.63 -4.41
C THR A 36 -4.13 -8.84 -4.36
N ILE A 37 -4.85 -8.93 -3.25
CA ILE A 37 -6.14 -8.23 -3.07
C ILE A 37 -5.88 -6.75 -2.83
N CYS A 38 -4.95 -6.43 -1.92
CA CYS A 38 -4.49 -5.06 -1.70
C CYS A 38 -4.10 -4.37 -3.02
N ARG A 39 -3.26 -5.02 -3.83
CA ARG A 39 -2.88 -4.52 -5.17
C ARG A 39 -4.08 -4.29 -6.07
N GLY A 40 -4.98 -5.28 -6.15
CA GLY A 40 -6.19 -5.16 -6.95
C GLY A 40 -7.08 -3.99 -6.53
N VAL A 41 -7.22 -3.75 -5.22
CA VAL A 41 -7.95 -2.59 -4.67
C VAL A 41 -7.30 -1.28 -5.09
N PHE A 42 -5.99 -1.14 -4.90
CA PHE A 42 -5.27 0.08 -5.28
C PHE A 42 -5.31 0.33 -6.79
N GLU A 43 -5.06 -0.68 -7.61
CA GLU A 43 -5.15 -0.57 -9.08
C GLU A 43 -6.57 -0.18 -9.54
N LEU A 44 -7.61 -0.76 -8.93
CA LEU A 44 -9.00 -0.42 -9.26
C LEU A 44 -9.30 1.04 -8.91
N LEU A 45 -8.94 1.46 -7.69
CA LEU A 45 -9.15 2.84 -7.25
C LEU A 45 -8.38 3.83 -8.12
N TRP A 46 -7.13 3.50 -8.50
CA TRP A 46 -6.29 4.31 -9.38
C TRP A 46 -6.92 4.47 -10.77
N ARG A 47 -7.35 3.36 -11.39
CA ARG A 47 -8.03 3.37 -12.70
C ARG A 47 -9.33 4.16 -12.68
N VAL A 48 -10.11 4.04 -11.61
CA VAL A 48 -11.35 4.80 -11.45
C VAL A 48 -11.03 6.29 -11.29
N ALA A 49 -10.10 6.66 -10.41
CA ALA A 49 -9.71 8.05 -10.20
C ALA A 49 -9.17 8.71 -11.48
N GLY A 50 -8.33 7.99 -12.24
CA GLY A 50 -7.79 8.46 -13.52
C GLY A 50 -8.88 8.76 -14.55
N LYS A 51 -9.90 7.90 -14.68
CA LYS A 51 -11.05 8.13 -15.57
C LYS A 51 -11.89 9.35 -15.19
N LEU A 52 -11.90 9.72 -13.91
CA LEU A 52 -12.64 10.87 -13.39
C LEU A 52 -11.88 12.20 -13.55
N GLY A 53 -10.64 12.19 -14.07
CA GLY A 53 -9.95 13.35 -14.65
C GLY A 53 -9.66 14.52 -13.71
N ASN A 54 -9.65 14.31 -12.39
CA ASN A 54 -9.46 15.39 -11.41
C ASN A 54 -8.29 15.05 -10.48
N GLY A 55 -7.14 15.74 -10.63
CA GLY A 55 -5.91 15.49 -9.86
C GLY A 55 -6.10 15.54 -8.34
N ARG A 56 -7.09 16.32 -7.84
CA ARG A 56 -7.46 16.32 -6.41
C ARG A 56 -8.06 15.00 -5.93
N LYS A 57 -8.75 14.26 -6.81
CA LYS A 57 -9.32 12.93 -6.49
C LYS A 57 -8.23 11.85 -6.45
N MET A 58 -7.19 11.96 -7.29
CA MET A 58 -6.02 11.07 -7.21
C MET A 58 -5.31 11.17 -5.86
N ALA A 59 -5.22 12.37 -5.28
CA ALA A 59 -4.60 12.56 -3.97
C ALA A 59 -5.31 11.81 -2.83
N SER A 60 -6.58 11.46 -3.02
CA SER A 60 -7.36 10.69 -2.05
C SER A 60 -7.25 9.17 -2.24
N VAL A 61 -6.68 8.69 -3.36
CA VAL A 61 -6.61 7.24 -3.66
C VAL A 61 -5.77 6.50 -2.64
N GLY A 62 -4.63 7.05 -2.23
CA GLY A 62 -3.77 6.46 -1.20
C GLY A 62 -4.51 6.17 0.12
N PRO A 63 -5.00 7.19 0.83
CA PRO A 63 -5.74 6.99 2.08
C PRO A 63 -7.01 6.14 1.93
N LEU A 64 -7.76 6.34 0.83
CA LEU A 64 -8.95 5.54 0.54
C LEU A 64 -8.59 4.07 0.29
N GLY A 65 -7.48 3.79 -0.38
CA GLY A 65 -6.99 2.44 -0.64
C GLY A 65 -6.63 1.70 0.64
N LEU A 66 -5.99 2.38 1.61
CA LEU A 66 -5.75 1.82 2.95
C LEU A 66 -7.08 1.42 3.64
N ALA A 67 -8.06 2.33 3.61
CA ALA A 67 -9.36 2.11 4.24
C ALA A 67 -10.15 0.98 3.56
N VAL A 68 -10.27 1.02 2.23
CA VAL A 68 -11.01 0.01 1.45
C VAL A 68 -10.35 -1.36 1.56
N THR A 69 -9.02 -1.44 1.57
CA THR A 69 -8.30 -2.71 1.76
C THR A 69 -8.59 -3.30 3.14
N THR A 70 -8.50 -2.47 4.20
CA THR A 70 -8.81 -2.91 5.58
C THR A 70 -10.25 -3.41 5.70
N VAL A 71 -11.21 -2.68 5.13
CA VAL A 71 -12.62 -3.09 5.09
C VAL A 71 -12.80 -4.38 4.29
N THR A 72 -12.09 -4.54 3.17
CA THR A 72 -12.14 -5.77 2.35
C THR A 72 -11.66 -6.97 3.16
N TRP A 73 -10.53 -6.86 3.86
CA TRP A 73 -10.05 -7.92 4.76
C TRP A 73 -11.05 -8.23 5.88
N ALA A 74 -11.63 -7.20 6.51
CA ALA A 74 -12.65 -7.38 7.54
C ALA A 74 -13.87 -8.14 7.00
N VAL A 75 -14.38 -7.74 5.83
CA VAL A 75 -15.51 -8.41 5.16
C VAL A 75 -15.16 -9.86 4.83
N MET A 76 -13.97 -10.14 4.29
CA MET A 76 -13.54 -11.51 4.00
C MET A 76 -13.50 -12.38 5.26
N LEU A 77 -12.94 -11.88 6.36
CA LEU A 77 -12.93 -12.61 7.63
C LEU A 77 -14.35 -12.82 8.14
N VAL A 78 -15.18 -11.77 8.19
CA VAL A 78 -16.56 -11.85 8.67
C VAL A 78 -17.36 -12.87 7.84
N LEU A 79 -17.30 -12.80 6.51
CA LEU A 79 -18.00 -13.74 5.64
C LEU A 79 -17.42 -15.16 5.76
N GLY A 80 -16.10 -15.31 5.81
CA GLY A 80 -15.44 -16.61 5.89
C GLY A 80 -15.79 -17.37 7.18
N TRP A 81 -15.77 -16.67 8.31
CA TRP A 81 -16.20 -17.22 9.60
C TRP A 81 -17.71 -17.46 9.67
N ALA A 82 -18.54 -16.58 9.08
CA ALA A 82 -19.97 -16.81 9.00
C ALA A 82 -20.30 -18.10 8.22
N LEU A 83 -19.59 -18.35 7.12
CA LEU A 83 -19.71 -19.60 6.35
C LEU A 83 -19.22 -20.82 7.16
N LEU A 84 -18.25 -20.67 8.06
CA LEU A 84 -17.83 -21.76 8.95
C LEU A 84 -18.91 -22.09 10.01
N TYR A 85 -19.62 -21.08 10.51
CA TYR A 85 -20.68 -21.28 11.50
C TYR A 85 -22.00 -21.75 10.91
N LEU A 86 -22.31 -21.36 9.66
CA LEU A 86 -23.60 -21.62 9.02
C LEU A 86 -24.02 -23.11 9.07
N PRO A 87 -23.17 -24.10 8.75
CA PRO A 87 -23.55 -25.52 8.81
C PRO A 87 -23.83 -26.06 10.22
N HIS A 88 -23.40 -25.32 11.24
CA HIS A 88 -23.56 -25.68 12.65
C HIS A 88 -24.74 -24.94 13.30
N MET A 89 -25.41 -24.03 12.59
CA MET A 89 -26.59 -23.33 13.10
C MET A 89 -27.87 -24.16 12.90
N PRO A 90 -28.83 -24.12 13.84
CA PRO A 90 -28.72 -23.58 15.20
C PRO A 90 -28.10 -24.57 16.20
N ALA A 91 -27.98 -25.86 15.86
CA ALA A 91 -27.69 -26.95 16.80
C ALA A 91 -26.35 -26.83 17.56
N GLY A 92 -25.39 -26.09 17.00
CA GLY A 92 -24.07 -25.84 17.59
C GLY A 92 -24.02 -24.67 18.57
N PHE A 93 -25.12 -23.94 18.74
CA PHE A 93 -25.20 -22.71 19.53
C PHE A 93 -26.44 -22.65 20.43
N VAL A 94 -26.34 -21.87 21.51
CA VAL A 94 -27.47 -21.50 22.37
C VAL A 94 -27.75 -20.01 22.21
N PHE A 95 -29.03 -19.69 22.05
CA PHE A 95 -29.56 -18.34 21.91
C PHE A 95 -30.13 -17.86 23.24
N SER A 96 -29.94 -16.58 23.56
CA SER A 96 -30.52 -15.97 24.76
C SER A 96 -32.05 -16.01 24.73
N SER A 97 -32.70 -15.99 25.90
CA SER A 97 -34.16 -16.10 26.02
C SER A 97 -34.94 -14.95 25.37
N SER A 98 -34.29 -13.80 25.15
CA SER A 98 -34.85 -12.66 24.43
C SER A 98 -34.79 -12.82 22.89
N LEU A 99 -33.97 -13.74 22.39
CA LEU A 99 -33.92 -14.14 20.99
C LEU A 99 -34.81 -15.37 20.82
N GLN A 100 -36.03 -15.19 20.31
CA GLN A 100 -36.79 -16.34 19.82
C GLN A 100 -36.12 -16.84 18.54
N PRO A 101 -35.70 -18.11 18.46
CA PRO A 101 -35.26 -18.69 17.20
C PRO A 101 -36.50 -18.83 16.30
N ALA A 102 -36.87 -17.74 15.61
CA ALA A 102 -37.75 -17.85 14.47
C ALA A 102 -37.01 -18.68 13.42
N SER A 103 -37.74 -19.50 12.66
CA SER A 103 -37.26 -20.31 11.52
C SER A 103 -36.61 -19.50 10.36
N SER A 104 -36.23 -18.26 10.62
CA SER A 104 -35.54 -17.30 9.76
C SER A 104 -34.50 -16.61 10.67
N SER A 105 -33.23 -17.02 10.71
CA SER A 105 -32.30 -16.76 9.62
C SER A 105 -30.91 -17.32 9.95
N ASP A 106 -30.69 -18.62 9.73
CA ASP A 106 -29.39 -19.29 9.94
C ASP A 106 -28.20 -18.54 9.31
N PRO A 107 -28.31 -17.92 8.11
CA PRO A 107 -27.23 -17.12 7.53
C PRO A 107 -27.03 -15.78 8.23
N LEU A 108 -28.11 -15.10 8.64
CA LEU A 108 -28.01 -13.80 9.30
C LEU A 108 -27.50 -13.94 10.73
N ALA A 109 -27.90 -14.99 11.45
CA ALA A 109 -27.39 -15.32 12.77
C ALA A 109 -25.89 -15.68 12.73
N ALA A 110 -25.47 -16.48 11.75
CA ALA A 110 -24.05 -16.78 11.54
C ALA A 110 -23.23 -15.54 11.17
N LEU A 111 -23.79 -14.67 10.30
CA LEU A 111 -23.16 -13.39 9.93
C LEU A 111 -23.06 -12.44 11.13
N TYR A 112 -24.14 -12.31 11.91
CA TYR A 112 -24.19 -11.48 13.11
C TYR A 112 -23.17 -11.96 14.15
N LEU A 113 -23.17 -13.26 14.49
CA LEU A 113 -22.19 -13.85 15.40
C LEU A 113 -20.77 -13.56 14.90
N SER A 114 -20.51 -13.82 13.62
CA SER A 114 -19.20 -13.58 13.03
C SER A 114 -18.78 -12.11 13.12
N LEU A 115 -19.68 -11.18 12.80
CA LEU A 115 -19.43 -9.75 12.84
C LEU A 115 -19.08 -9.28 14.26
N VAL A 116 -19.88 -9.65 15.26
CA VAL A 116 -19.64 -9.25 16.65
C VAL A 116 -18.40 -9.91 17.25
N THR A 117 -18.01 -11.09 16.77
CA THR A 117 -16.78 -11.77 17.19
C THR A 117 -15.54 -11.17 16.52
N VAL A 118 -15.54 -10.91 15.19
CA VAL A 118 -14.41 -10.20 14.52
C VAL A 118 -14.24 -8.81 15.12
N ALA A 119 -15.34 -8.09 15.36
CA ALA A 119 -15.32 -6.78 15.99
C ALA A 119 -14.92 -6.82 17.48
N THR A 120 -14.71 -8.00 18.06
CA THR A 120 -14.38 -8.20 19.49
C THR A 120 -15.43 -7.69 20.48
N LEU A 121 -16.67 -7.48 20.00
CA LEU A 121 -17.77 -6.92 20.79
C LEU A 121 -18.43 -7.97 21.68
N GLY A 122 -18.71 -9.15 21.11
CA GLY A 122 -19.11 -10.35 21.87
C GLY A 122 -20.30 -10.17 22.82
N PHE A 123 -21.47 -9.77 22.32
CA PHE A 123 -22.67 -9.54 23.15
C PHE A 123 -23.11 -10.75 24.01
N GLY A 124 -22.70 -11.96 23.64
CA GLY A 124 -22.97 -13.18 24.42
C GLY A 124 -24.40 -13.71 24.29
N ASP A 125 -25.17 -13.20 23.35
CA ASP A 125 -26.53 -13.59 23.03
C ASP A 125 -26.60 -14.85 22.15
N ILE A 126 -25.53 -15.15 21.41
CA ILE A 126 -25.30 -16.43 20.72
C ILE A 126 -23.99 -17.03 21.23
N THR A 127 -24.04 -18.21 21.84
CA THR A 127 -22.87 -18.85 22.48
C THR A 127 -22.63 -20.28 22.00
N PRO A 128 -21.37 -20.70 21.76
CA PRO A 128 -21.06 -22.03 21.23
C PRO A 128 -21.24 -23.13 22.29
N VAL A 129 -21.94 -24.21 21.94
CA VAL A 129 -22.08 -25.40 22.80
C VAL A 129 -21.18 -26.55 22.39
N LEU A 130 -20.84 -26.68 21.10
CA LEU A 130 -19.95 -27.73 20.63
C LEU A 130 -18.50 -27.46 21.07
N PRO A 131 -17.75 -28.48 21.54
CA PRO A 131 -16.36 -28.32 21.98
C PRO A 131 -15.46 -27.67 20.92
N ALA A 132 -15.62 -28.03 19.65
CA ALA A 132 -14.85 -27.44 18.55
C ALA A 132 -15.14 -25.93 18.38
N LEU A 133 -16.42 -25.53 18.45
CA LEU A 133 -16.82 -24.12 18.31
C LEU A 133 -16.38 -23.28 19.52
N ARG A 134 -16.28 -23.89 20.71
CA ARG A 134 -15.73 -23.23 21.91
C ARG A 134 -14.26 -22.86 21.78
N VAL A 135 -13.52 -23.51 20.89
CA VAL A 135 -12.14 -23.13 20.53
C VAL A 135 -12.14 -22.19 19.33
N LEU A 136 -12.98 -22.46 18.33
CA LEU A 136 -13.01 -21.73 17.07
C LEU A 136 -13.45 -20.26 17.22
N VAL A 137 -14.48 -20.00 18.02
CA VAL A 137 -15.02 -18.63 18.24
C VAL A 137 -13.97 -17.71 18.90
N PRO A 138 -13.26 -18.11 19.97
CA PRO A 138 -12.13 -17.32 20.49
C PRO A 138 -11.00 -17.09 19.48
N LEU A 139 -10.67 -18.08 18.63
CA LEU A 139 -9.65 -17.91 17.58
C LEU A 139 -10.08 -16.86 16.55
N GLN A 140 -11.36 -16.79 16.20
CA GLN A 140 -11.88 -15.71 15.37
C GLN A 140 -11.69 -14.34 16.03
N ALA A 141 -11.98 -14.21 17.33
CA ALA A 141 -11.81 -12.95 18.03
C ALA A 141 -10.33 -12.50 18.03
N LEU A 142 -9.40 -13.44 18.22
CA LEU A 142 -7.96 -13.17 18.08
C LEU A 142 -7.58 -12.74 16.66
N ALA A 143 -8.16 -13.36 15.63
CA ALA A 143 -7.94 -12.94 14.24
C ALA A 143 -8.46 -11.53 13.96
N GLY A 144 -9.62 -11.16 14.51
CA GLY A 144 -10.16 -9.81 14.44
C GLY A 144 -9.28 -8.77 15.15
N PHE A 145 -8.84 -9.08 16.37
CA PHE A 145 -7.90 -8.24 17.12
C PHE A 145 -6.57 -8.05 16.36
N TRP A 146 -6.04 -9.13 15.76
CA TRP A 146 -4.85 -9.08 14.92
C TRP A 146 -5.06 -8.20 13.68
N LEU A 147 -6.19 -8.34 12.99
CA LEU A 147 -6.55 -7.49 11.84
C LEU A 147 -6.51 -6.00 12.22
N PHE A 148 -7.19 -5.58 13.29
CA PHE A 148 -7.24 -4.17 13.68
C PHE A 148 -5.86 -3.64 14.07
N THR A 149 -5.12 -4.42 14.84
CA THR A 149 -3.76 -4.07 15.26
C THR A 149 -2.86 -3.89 14.03
N ALA A 150 -2.89 -4.86 13.13
CA ALA A 150 -2.09 -4.88 11.91
C ALA A 150 -2.47 -3.71 10.97
N ALA A 151 -3.76 -3.41 10.82
CA ALA A 151 -4.24 -2.28 10.03
C ALA A 151 -3.78 -0.93 10.59
N ILE A 152 -3.84 -0.72 11.90
CA ILE A 152 -3.35 0.52 12.53
C ILE A 152 -1.84 0.64 12.35
N THR A 153 -1.08 -0.44 12.63
CA THR A 153 0.37 -0.46 12.44
C THR A 153 0.75 -0.16 11.00
N TRP A 154 0.05 -0.74 10.03
CA TRP A 154 0.26 -0.49 8.61
C TRP A 154 0.13 0.98 8.26
N VAL A 155 -0.98 1.61 8.66
CA VAL A 155 -1.21 3.04 8.44
C VAL A 155 -0.06 3.87 9.05
N LEU A 156 0.35 3.55 10.27
CA LEU A 156 1.45 4.27 10.96
C LEU A 156 2.82 4.09 10.29
N GLN A 157 3.05 3.01 9.54
CA GLN A 157 4.31 2.76 8.83
C GLN A 157 4.35 3.42 7.44
N VAL A 158 3.20 3.51 6.76
CA VAL A 158 3.09 4.12 5.43
C VAL A 158 3.38 5.63 5.47
N TYR A 159 2.85 6.35 6.47
CA TYR A 159 2.99 7.81 6.51
C TYR A 159 4.44 8.33 6.67
N PRO A 160 5.31 7.73 7.51
CA PRO A 160 6.73 8.09 7.55
C PRO A 160 7.46 7.93 6.22
N ALA A 161 7.19 6.85 5.48
CA ALA A 161 7.77 6.63 4.14
C ALA A 161 7.32 7.73 3.16
N LEU A 162 6.03 8.07 3.16
CA LEU A 162 5.50 9.20 2.39
C LEU A 162 6.12 10.53 2.81
N GLY A 163 6.37 10.72 4.10
CA GLY A 163 7.05 11.90 4.65
C GLY A 163 8.46 12.05 4.08
N ARG A 164 9.27 10.98 4.12
CA ARG A 164 10.62 10.98 3.52
C ARG A 164 10.57 11.27 2.03
N ARG A 165 9.67 10.61 1.29
CA ARG A 165 9.46 10.86 -0.16
C ARG A 165 9.18 12.33 -0.47
N ARG A 166 8.29 12.97 0.30
CA ARG A 166 7.96 14.40 0.14
C ARG A 166 9.12 15.32 0.47
N THR A 167 9.95 14.96 1.44
CA THR A 167 11.18 15.72 1.76
C THR A 167 12.15 15.70 0.58
N VAL A 168 12.36 14.53 -0.05
CA VAL A 168 13.21 14.41 -1.24
C VAL A 168 12.64 15.22 -2.40
N ALA A 169 11.34 15.11 -2.66
CA ALA A 169 10.68 15.89 -3.71
C ALA A 169 10.85 17.39 -3.49
N ARG A 170 10.64 17.87 -2.26
CA ARG A 170 10.80 19.28 -1.90
C ARG A 170 12.26 19.73 -2.05
N GLN A 171 13.23 18.90 -1.69
CA GLN A 171 14.65 19.21 -1.87
C GLN A 171 15.00 19.33 -3.36
N LEU A 172 14.57 18.38 -4.19
CA LEU A 172 14.75 18.43 -5.64
C LEU A 172 14.10 19.67 -6.26
N SER A 173 12.87 20.00 -5.84
CA SER A 173 12.17 21.20 -6.30
C SER A 173 12.94 22.48 -5.93
N LEU A 174 13.49 22.57 -4.71
CA LEU A 174 14.29 23.72 -4.29
C LEU A 174 15.57 23.83 -5.12
N MET A 175 16.30 22.72 -5.28
CA MET A 175 17.51 22.67 -6.11
C MET A 175 17.25 23.11 -7.56
N ALA A 176 16.12 22.70 -8.14
CA ALA A 176 15.71 23.11 -9.48
C ALA A 176 15.47 24.63 -9.57
N THR A 177 14.86 25.23 -8.55
CA THR A 177 14.57 26.68 -8.54
C THR A 177 15.76 27.57 -8.20
N THR A 178 16.82 27.03 -7.59
CA THR A 178 17.96 27.82 -7.10
C THR A 178 19.22 27.67 -7.97
N GLY A 179 19.09 27.18 -9.20
CA GLY A 179 20.22 27.03 -10.13
C GLY A 179 21.25 25.98 -9.68
N ALA A 180 20.81 24.88 -9.04
CA ALA A 180 21.74 23.86 -8.55
C ALA A 180 22.62 23.23 -9.66
N GLU A 181 22.17 23.22 -10.91
CA GLU A 181 22.96 22.78 -12.06
C GLU A 181 24.25 23.62 -12.23
N GLU A 182 24.19 24.93 -12.03
CA GLU A 182 25.36 25.81 -12.16
C GLU A 182 26.38 25.53 -11.05
N VAL A 183 25.89 25.34 -9.81
CA VAL A 183 26.73 25.01 -8.65
C VAL A 183 27.39 23.65 -8.84
N VAL A 184 26.64 22.66 -9.35
CA VAL A 184 27.16 21.32 -9.60
C VAL A 184 28.19 21.31 -10.73
N ALA A 185 27.95 22.06 -11.81
CA ALA A 185 28.87 22.09 -12.96
C ALA A 185 30.17 22.87 -12.68
N GLY A 186 30.08 24.04 -12.04
CA GLY A 186 31.20 24.98 -11.92
C GLY A 186 31.51 25.50 -10.51
N GLY A 187 30.77 25.08 -9.49
CA GLY A 187 30.97 25.49 -8.11
C GLY A 187 32.12 24.77 -7.40
N GLU A 188 32.18 24.92 -6.08
CA GLU A 188 33.18 24.24 -5.25
C GLU A 188 32.95 22.72 -5.28
N ALA A 189 34.00 21.96 -5.64
CA ALA A 189 33.90 20.52 -5.87
C ALA A 189 33.39 19.73 -4.66
N SER A 190 33.82 20.11 -3.45
CA SER A 190 33.40 19.49 -2.19
C SER A 190 31.88 19.62 -1.96
N ILE A 191 31.34 20.82 -2.17
CA ILE A 191 29.91 21.14 -2.02
C ILE A 191 29.09 20.43 -3.09
N ALA A 192 29.51 20.52 -4.36
CA ALA A 192 28.84 19.89 -5.49
C ALA A 192 28.78 18.36 -5.33
N ALA A 193 29.91 17.72 -4.97
CA ALA A 193 29.95 16.29 -4.73
C ALA A 193 29.05 15.89 -3.54
N GLN A 194 29.05 16.67 -2.46
CA GLN A 194 28.21 16.39 -1.29
C GLN A 194 26.71 16.48 -1.60
N TRP A 195 26.28 17.43 -2.44
CA TRP A 195 24.88 17.52 -2.87
C TRP A 195 24.44 16.28 -3.68
N LEU A 196 25.28 15.83 -4.61
CA LEU A 196 25.00 14.66 -5.45
C LEU A 196 24.98 13.36 -4.62
N VAL A 197 25.92 13.19 -3.69
CA VAL A 197 25.94 12.03 -2.77
C VAL A 197 24.71 12.06 -1.86
N SER A 198 24.39 13.21 -1.26
CA SER A 198 23.19 13.33 -0.41
C SER A 198 21.91 13.01 -1.18
N MET A 199 21.82 13.40 -2.45
CA MET A 199 20.67 13.05 -3.28
C MET A 199 20.64 11.54 -3.63
N SER A 200 21.80 10.93 -3.84
CA SER A 200 21.91 9.49 -4.09
C SER A 200 21.38 8.68 -2.90
N ASP A 201 21.78 9.06 -1.68
CA ASP A 201 21.32 8.43 -0.43
C ASP A 201 19.81 8.63 -0.20
N ALA A 202 19.32 9.83 -0.52
CA ALA A 202 17.91 10.16 -0.44
C ALA A 202 17.06 9.31 -1.41
N LEU A 203 17.51 9.15 -2.66
CA LEU A 203 16.84 8.29 -3.65
C LEU A 203 16.93 6.81 -3.28
N ALA A 204 18.05 6.34 -2.74
CA ALA A 204 18.18 4.97 -2.24
C ALA A 204 17.19 4.69 -1.11
N THR A 205 16.99 5.66 -0.21
CA THR A 205 15.99 5.55 0.86
C THR A 205 14.58 5.43 0.29
N VAL A 206 14.24 6.25 -0.71
CA VAL A 206 12.95 6.17 -1.39
C VAL A 206 12.76 4.84 -2.13
N GLU A 207 13.78 4.34 -2.79
CA GLU A 207 13.75 3.05 -3.50
C GLU A 207 13.46 1.89 -2.54
N MET A 208 14.13 1.88 -1.39
CA MET A 208 13.90 0.91 -0.31
C MET A 208 12.51 1.04 0.30
N ASP A 209 12.05 2.27 0.55
CA ASP A 209 10.70 2.51 1.06
C ASP A 209 9.62 2.02 0.09
N LEU A 210 9.82 2.25 -1.22
CA LEU A 210 8.91 1.75 -2.26
C LEU A 210 8.95 0.22 -2.38
N ALA A 211 10.09 -0.40 -2.12
CA ALA A 211 10.23 -1.85 -2.08
C ALA A 211 9.44 -2.47 -0.92
N GLN A 212 9.50 -1.84 0.24
CA GLN A 212 8.86 -2.31 1.47
C GLN A 212 7.36 -1.98 1.49
N TYR A 213 6.97 -0.78 1.06
CA TYR A 213 5.61 -0.25 1.11
C TYR A 213 5.13 0.10 -0.30
N GLY A 214 4.86 -0.92 -1.12
CA GLY A 214 4.49 -0.74 -2.53
C GLY A 214 3.22 0.11 -2.74
N GLU A 215 2.32 0.11 -1.76
CA GLU A 215 1.11 0.94 -1.74
C GLU A 215 1.42 2.44 -1.79
N THR A 216 2.62 2.86 -1.35
CA THR A 216 3.04 4.26 -1.40
C THR A 216 3.09 4.81 -2.82
N TYR A 217 3.25 3.94 -3.84
CA TYR A 217 3.13 4.31 -5.24
C TYR A 217 1.79 5.02 -5.52
N PHE A 218 0.67 4.48 -5.03
CA PHE A 218 -0.67 5.00 -5.32
C PHE A 218 -1.05 6.24 -4.49
N PHE A 219 -0.10 6.84 -3.78
CA PHE A 219 -0.28 8.13 -3.16
C PHE A 219 0.19 9.20 -4.13
N SER A 220 -0.72 10.07 -4.58
CA SER A 220 -0.35 11.25 -5.35
C SER A 220 -0.41 12.52 -4.50
N GLU A 221 0.53 13.41 -4.74
CA GLU A 221 0.51 14.77 -4.19
C GLU A 221 -0.27 15.70 -5.12
N ALA A 222 -1.02 16.65 -4.55
CA ALA A 222 -1.71 17.68 -5.32
C ALA A 222 -0.75 18.78 -5.80
N ASP A 223 0.24 19.12 -4.98
CA ASP A 223 1.25 20.13 -5.30
C ASP A 223 2.45 19.47 -5.98
N SER A 224 2.91 20.03 -7.11
CA SER A 224 4.00 19.47 -7.92
C SER A 224 5.36 19.55 -7.22
N ASP A 225 5.60 20.57 -6.40
CA ASP A 225 6.83 20.78 -5.63
C ASP A 225 7.05 19.73 -4.51
N ARG A 226 5.99 19.02 -4.13
CA ARG A 226 6.00 17.92 -3.14
C ARG A 226 5.85 16.55 -3.78
N SER A 227 5.57 16.52 -5.08
CA SER A 227 5.44 15.28 -5.84
C SER A 227 6.82 14.80 -6.27
N LEU A 228 7.21 13.62 -5.79
CA LEU A 228 8.42 12.98 -6.32
C LEU A 228 8.25 12.68 -7.81
N ALA A 229 7.05 12.31 -8.24
CA ALA A 229 6.76 12.03 -9.64
C ALA A 229 7.07 13.23 -10.55
N ALA A 230 6.73 14.44 -10.12
CA ALA A 230 7.04 15.66 -10.86
C ALA A 230 8.54 16.04 -10.80
N THR A 231 9.16 15.89 -9.63
CA THR A 231 10.52 16.39 -9.35
C THR A 231 11.63 15.45 -9.78
N LEU A 232 11.38 14.14 -9.90
CA LEU A 232 12.37 13.13 -10.27
C LEU A 232 12.95 13.35 -11.67
N SER A 233 12.21 14.00 -12.57
CA SER A 233 12.71 14.38 -13.91
C SER A 233 13.85 15.40 -13.87
N PHE A 234 14.09 16.06 -12.75
CA PHE A 234 15.22 16.97 -12.56
C PHE A 234 16.54 16.23 -12.33
N VAL A 235 16.51 15.00 -11.82
CA VAL A 235 17.72 14.24 -11.47
C VAL A 235 18.66 14.02 -12.67
N PRO A 236 18.18 13.63 -13.88
CA PRO A 236 19.04 13.55 -15.07
C PRO A 236 19.80 14.84 -15.37
N ARG A 237 19.17 16.02 -15.18
CA ARG A 237 19.82 17.32 -15.40
C ARG A 237 20.96 17.56 -14.41
N LEU A 238 20.76 17.20 -13.14
CA LEU A 238 21.82 17.25 -12.13
C LEU A 238 22.99 16.31 -12.47
N VAL A 239 22.68 15.11 -12.96
CA VAL A 239 23.69 14.14 -13.41
C VAL A 239 24.49 14.71 -14.59
N ASP A 240 23.83 15.28 -15.59
CA ASP A 240 24.49 15.87 -16.76
C ASP A 240 25.35 17.08 -16.38
N ALA A 241 24.86 17.95 -15.49
CA ALA A 241 25.65 19.04 -14.92
C ALA A 241 26.90 18.51 -14.20
N GLY A 242 26.76 17.48 -13.37
CA GLY A 242 27.88 16.88 -12.64
C GLY A 242 28.89 16.19 -13.54
N ARG A 243 28.44 15.54 -14.62
CA ARG A 243 29.30 14.96 -15.67
C ARG A 243 30.12 16.01 -16.40
N SER A 244 29.57 17.21 -16.58
CA SER A 244 30.27 18.34 -17.22
C SER A 244 31.33 19.00 -16.33
N SER A 245 31.35 18.71 -15.03
CA SER A 245 32.29 19.31 -14.09
C SER A 245 33.74 18.90 -14.35
N SER A 246 34.68 19.83 -14.14
CA SER A 246 36.11 19.59 -14.26
C SER A 246 36.67 18.74 -13.11
N ALA A 247 36.00 18.72 -11.95
CA ALA A 247 36.42 17.98 -10.78
C ALA A 247 36.08 16.48 -10.89
N PHE A 248 37.08 15.63 -10.62
CA PHE A 248 36.91 14.17 -10.67
C PHE A 248 35.86 13.67 -9.66
N GLU A 249 35.87 14.20 -8.44
CA GLU A 249 34.97 13.79 -7.36
C GLU A 249 33.50 14.08 -7.69
N VAL A 250 33.22 15.24 -8.31
CA VAL A 250 31.87 15.61 -8.75
C VAL A 250 31.38 14.68 -9.84
N ARG A 251 32.22 14.36 -10.84
CA ARG A 251 31.85 13.38 -11.87
C ARG A 251 31.55 12.00 -11.28
N ARG A 252 32.33 11.54 -10.29
CA ARG A 252 32.08 10.26 -9.60
C ARG A 252 30.77 10.28 -8.80
N ALA A 253 30.48 11.38 -8.11
CA ALA A 253 29.21 11.54 -7.40
C ALA A 253 28.01 11.59 -8.36
N ALA A 254 28.17 12.18 -9.55
CA ALA A 254 27.15 12.19 -10.59
C ALA A 254 26.83 10.77 -11.11
N GLU A 255 27.87 9.95 -11.36
CA GLU A 255 27.67 8.55 -11.75
C GLU A 255 26.99 7.71 -10.65
N MET A 256 27.26 7.99 -9.37
CA MET A 256 26.56 7.33 -8.25
C MET A 256 25.07 7.69 -8.22
N LEU A 257 24.74 8.96 -8.45
CA LEU A 257 23.36 9.42 -8.53
C LEU A 257 22.63 8.81 -9.72
N ASP A 258 23.31 8.69 -10.87
CA ASP A 258 22.76 8.06 -12.07
C ASP A 258 22.47 6.56 -11.84
N ASP A 259 23.41 5.81 -11.26
CA ASP A 259 23.17 4.39 -10.94
C ASP A 259 21.98 4.21 -9.99
N GLN A 260 21.83 5.09 -8.99
CA GLN A 260 20.66 5.03 -8.10
C GLN A 260 19.36 5.42 -8.79
N LEU A 261 19.38 6.44 -9.65
CA LEU A 261 18.22 6.80 -10.46
C LEU A 261 17.78 5.63 -11.35
N VAL A 262 18.73 4.94 -11.99
CA VAL A 262 18.46 3.76 -12.83
C VAL A 262 17.84 2.63 -12.01
N ARG A 263 18.29 2.38 -10.78
CA ARG A 263 17.70 1.36 -9.89
C ARG A 263 16.26 1.70 -9.51
N LEU A 264 16.01 2.94 -9.10
CA LEU A 264 14.66 3.42 -8.77
C LEU A 264 13.74 3.36 -10.00
N ALA A 265 14.22 3.81 -11.16
CA ALA A 265 13.48 3.75 -12.41
C ALA A 265 13.14 2.31 -12.81
N ARG A 266 14.09 1.37 -12.71
CA ARG A 266 13.83 -0.04 -13.00
C ARG A 266 12.74 -0.61 -12.10
N ARG A 267 12.77 -0.30 -10.80
CA ARG A 267 11.72 -0.71 -9.86
C ARG A 267 10.35 -0.13 -10.24
N LEU A 268 10.29 1.15 -10.62
CA LEU A 268 9.05 1.80 -11.06
C LEU A 268 8.50 1.14 -12.34
N ALA A 269 9.37 0.85 -13.31
CA ALA A 269 9.01 0.19 -14.56
C ALA A 269 8.50 -1.24 -14.34
N ASP A 270 9.26 -2.06 -13.60
CA ASP A 270 8.97 -3.49 -13.41
C ASP A 270 7.66 -3.73 -12.66
N TYR A 271 7.33 -2.89 -11.68
CA TYR A 271 6.20 -3.12 -10.78
C TYR A 271 4.95 -2.29 -11.08
N TYR A 272 5.08 -1.11 -11.70
CA TYR A 272 3.96 -0.16 -11.79
C TYR A 272 3.69 0.35 -13.20
N LEU A 273 4.72 0.89 -13.88
CA LEU A 273 4.53 1.61 -15.14
C LEU A 273 4.51 0.71 -16.37
N ARG A 274 5.09 -0.51 -16.30
CA ARG A 274 5.16 -1.52 -17.38
C ARG A 274 5.79 -1.04 -18.71
N ASP A 275 6.32 0.18 -18.73
CA ASP A 275 6.90 0.85 -19.90
C ASP A 275 8.17 1.64 -19.49
N GLY A 276 9.17 1.65 -20.38
CA GLY A 276 10.36 2.51 -20.27
C GLY A 276 11.67 1.78 -20.57
N GLU A 277 12.36 2.18 -21.64
CA GLU A 277 13.68 1.64 -22.00
C GLU A 277 14.82 2.39 -21.28
N SER A 278 14.57 3.62 -20.83
CA SER A 278 15.56 4.46 -20.13
C SER A 278 15.00 5.11 -18.87
N ALA A 279 15.87 5.42 -17.91
CA ALA A 279 15.48 6.06 -16.65
C ALA A 279 14.75 7.40 -16.88
N HIS A 280 15.17 8.17 -17.89
CA HIS A 280 14.51 9.42 -18.25
C HIS A 280 13.07 9.22 -18.72
N GLN A 281 12.81 8.21 -19.58
CA GLN A 281 11.45 7.87 -20.00
C GLN A 281 10.60 7.43 -18.81
N VAL A 282 11.15 6.62 -17.91
CA VAL A 282 10.44 6.19 -16.69
C VAL A 282 10.07 7.39 -15.82
N CYS A 283 10.96 8.37 -15.62
CA CYS A 283 10.62 9.58 -14.88
C CYS A 283 9.46 10.36 -15.50
N GLN A 284 9.41 10.45 -16.83
CA GLN A 284 8.30 11.11 -17.54
C GLN A 284 6.99 10.33 -17.41
N SER A 285 7.03 9.01 -17.60
CA SER A 285 5.88 8.14 -17.42
C SER A 285 5.36 8.19 -15.98
N TYR A 286 6.26 8.25 -14.99
CA TYR A 286 5.91 8.39 -13.57
C TYR A 286 5.20 9.71 -13.29
N ALA A 287 5.71 10.84 -13.81
CA ALA A 287 5.04 12.14 -13.71
C ALA A 287 3.63 12.09 -14.33
N ALA A 288 3.52 11.54 -15.54
CA ALA A 288 2.27 11.46 -16.28
C ALA A 288 1.23 10.57 -15.58
N ASP A 289 1.62 9.40 -15.08
CA ASP A 289 0.72 8.51 -14.34
C ASP A 289 0.19 9.17 -13.05
N HIS A 290 1.01 10.02 -12.43
CA HIS A 290 0.61 10.82 -11.27
C HIS A 290 -0.10 12.14 -11.62
N GLY A 291 -0.40 12.39 -12.89
CA GLY A 291 -1.12 13.59 -13.33
C GLY A 291 -0.31 14.88 -13.25
N HIS A 292 1.02 14.77 -13.21
CA HIS A 292 1.94 15.89 -13.19
C HIS A 292 2.65 16.03 -14.53
N SER A 293 3.06 17.27 -14.84
CA SER A 293 4.07 17.49 -15.87
C SER A 293 5.45 17.42 -15.23
N PRO A 294 6.46 16.85 -15.90
CA PRO A 294 7.85 16.95 -15.47
C PRO A 294 8.20 18.42 -15.21
N ILE A 295 9.06 18.70 -14.21
CA ILE A 295 9.60 20.05 -14.03
C ILE A 295 10.53 20.32 -15.22
N ALA A 296 9.94 20.84 -16.30
CA ALA A 296 10.62 21.06 -17.57
C ALA A 296 11.44 22.36 -17.53
N ASN A 297 10.93 23.40 -16.87
CA ASN A 297 11.61 24.66 -16.54
C ASN A 297 10.73 25.38 -15.50
N LEU A 298 11.31 25.72 -14.35
CA LEU A 298 10.91 26.92 -13.62
C LEU A 298 11.87 28.04 -14.03
#